data_AF-A0A841HLH8-F1
#
_entry.id   AF-A0A841HLH8-F1
#
_cell.length_a   1.000
_cell.length_b   1.000
_cell.length_c   1.000
_cell.angle_alpha   90.00
_cell.angle_beta   90.00
_cell.angle_gamma   90.00
#
_symmetry.space_group_name_H-M   'P 1'
#
loop_
_entity.id
_entity.type
_entity.pdbx_description
1 polymer ?
#
loop_
_entity_poly.entity_id
_entity_poly.type
_entity_poly.pdbx_seq_one_letter_code
_entity_poly.pdbx_strand_id
1 'polypeptide(L)'
;MRTTLLLLALLAGPVLAAQTVWKWVDSNGVTHYADRPVPGATRVELATGTSRSDSSTPSYTAPSSSSSESNDPGEGYATLEITSPADDETLVNTGGTATVQVNMQPDLLSGHLIFLQLDGRILQDYPRNTTTFNLREVPRGTHTVVAVITTSTGQRVQSSPPITFHVRQESGAQAPVGPSLRPPPKPQPRAGNKMPTSQPTYAALNPVRTAPIDPKTNKPVVTKPATSKPTPPKAPQGK
;
A
#
# COMPACT_ATOMS: atom_id res chain seq x y z
N MET A 1 -14.58 -51.11 -10.87
CA MET A 1 -14.81 -49.78 -11.50
C MET A 1 -14.74 -48.61 -10.52
N ARG A 2 -15.22 -48.75 -9.27
CA ARG A 2 -15.11 -47.70 -8.24
C ARG A 2 -13.70 -47.58 -7.63
N THR A 3 -13.02 -48.71 -7.44
CA THR A 3 -11.66 -48.78 -6.89
C THR A 3 -10.58 -48.28 -7.85
N THR A 4 -10.78 -48.47 -9.16
CA THR A 4 -9.89 -47.95 -10.21
C THR A 4 -9.89 -46.43 -10.30
N LEU A 5 -10.99 -45.77 -9.95
CA LEU A 5 -11.11 -44.31 -10.01
C LEU A 5 -10.43 -43.62 -8.81
N LEU A 6 -10.36 -44.31 -7.67
CA LEU A 6 -9.65 -43.86 -6.47
C LEU A 6 -8.12 -44.00 -6.60
N LEU A 7 -7.65 -45.02 -7.32
CA LEU A 7 -6.23 -45.21 -7.62
C LEU A 7 -5.68 -44.15 -8.59
N LEU A 8 -6.51 -43.68 -9.53
CA LEU A 8 -6.14 -42.63 -10.49
C LEU A 8 -6.14 -41.23 -9.86
N ALA A 9 -7.00 -40.99 -8.86
CA ALA A 9 -7.03 -39.72 -8.13
C ALA A 9 -5.81 -39.53 -7.20
N LEU A 10 -5.16 -40.62 -6.75
CA LEU A 10 -3.98 -40.55 -5.89
C LEU A 10 -2.68 -40.25 -6.66
N LEU A 11 -2.69 -40.38 -7.99
CA LEU A 11 -1.54 -40.08 -8.85
C LEU A 11 -1.48 -38.61 -9.33
N ALA A 12 -2.49 -37.80 -8.98
CA ALA A 12 -2.59 -36.39 -9.36
C ALA A 12 -2.24 -35.43 -8.20
N GLY A 13 -1.26 -35.79 -7.37
CA GLY A 13 -0.73 -34.88 -6.35
C GLY A 13 0.00 -33.68 -6.98
N PRO A 14 -0.16 -32.46 -6.46
CA PRO A 14 0.61 -31.32 -6.93
C PRO A 14 2.06 -31.49 -6.50
N VAL A 15 2.96 -31.70 -7.46
CA VAL A 15 4.39 -31.51 -7.25
C VAL A 15 4.61 -30.01 -7.09
N LEU A 16 4.49 -29.51 -5.85
CA LEU A 16 5.03 -28.21 -5.48
C LEU A 16 6.56 -28.34 -5.47
N ALA A 17 7.15 -28.29 -6.66
CA ALA A 17 8.59 -28.16 -6.79
C ALA A 17 8.99 -26.79 -6.24
N ALA A 18 9.57 -26.78 -5.04
CA ALA A 18 10.30 -25.63 -4.54
C ALA A 18 11.39 -25.30 -5.58
N GLN A 19 11.21 -24.22 -6.33
CA GLN A 19 12.18 -23.79 -7.34
C GLN A 19 13.44 -23.35 -6.62
N THR A 20 14.43 -24.25 -6.57
CA THR A 20 15.72 -24.01 -5.95
C THR A 20 16.56 -23.24 -6.95
N VAL A 21 16.67 -21.92 -6.77
CA VAL A 21 17.47 -21.06 -7.64
C VAL A 21 18.85 -20.92 -7.01
N TRP A 22 19.89 -21.21 -7.78
CA TRP A 22 21.28 -21.15 -7.33
C TRP A 22 21.86 -19.79 -7.70
N LYS A 23 22.40 -19.07 -6.71
CA LYS A 23 23.08 -17.79 -6.90
C LYS A 23 24.56 -17.97 -6.65
N TRP A 24 25.38 -17.48 -7.57
CA TRP A 24 26.82 -17.31 -7.32
C TRP A 24 27.30 -15.97 -7.88
N VAL A 25 28.40 -15.49 -7.31
CA VAL A 25 29.11 -14.30 -7.77
C VAL A 25 30.37 -14.81 -8.42
N ASP A 26 30.58 -14.48 -9.70
CA ASP A 26 31.81 -14.83 -10.38
C ASP A 26 32.99 -13.94 -9.95
N SER A 27 34.20 -14.26 -10.40
CA SER A 27 35.41 -13.50 -10.08
C SER A 27 35.41 -12.06 -10.61
N ASN A 28 34.42 -11.69 -11.43
CA ASN A 28 34.23 -10.34 -11.96
C ASN A 28 33.08 -9.60 -11.25
N GLY A 29 32.56 -10.14 -10.14
CA GLY A 29 31.50 -9.53 -9.35
C GLY A 29 30.10 -9.64 -9.99
N VAL A 30 29.95 -10.37 -11.09
CA VAL A 30 28.65 -10.54 -11.76
C VAL A 30 27.86 -11.62 -11.05
N THR A 31 26.64 -11.27 -10.63
CA THR A 31 25.71 -12.21 -9.99
C THR A 31 24.96 -13.00 -11.05
N HIS A 32 25.16 -14.33 -11.06
CA HIS A 32 24.47 -15.24 -11.94
C HIS A 32 23.43 -16.06 -11.17
N TYR A 33 22.32 -16.37 -11.85
CA TYR A 33 21.25 -17.22 -11.34
C TYR A 33 21.09 -18.42 -12.28
N ALA A 34 21.11 -19.63 -11.74
CA ALA A 34 20.86 -20.85 -12.53
C ALA A 34 19.90 -21.81 -11.82
N ASP A 35 19.09 -22.48 -12.63
CA ASP A 35 18.16 -23.53 -12.18
C ASP A 35 18.85 -24.91 -12.03
N ARG A 36 20.18 -24.97 -12.21
CA ARG A 36 20.99 -26.18 -12.08
C ARG A 36 22.21 -25.92 -11.19
N PRO A 37 22.65 -26.91 -10.39
CA PRO A 37 23.77 -26.74 -9.48
C PRO A 37 25.10 -26.59 -10.24
N VAL A 38 25.89 -25.57 -9.88
CA VAL A 38 27.22 -25.28 -10.42
C VAL A 38 28.23 -25.32 -9.26
N PRO A 39 29.46 -25.84 -9.45
CA PRO A 39 30.45 -25.92 -8.36
C PRO A 39 30.74 -24.53 -7.77
N GLY A 40 30.50 -24.36 -6.46
CA GLY A 40 30.68 -23.09 -5.74
C GLY A 40 29.40 -22.26 -5.52
N ALA A 41 28.24 -22.73 -5.99
CA ALA A 41 26.98 -22.03 -5.77
C ALA A 41 26.36 -22.33 -4.39
N THR A 42 25.85 -21.29 -3.74
CA THR A 42 25.12 -21.40 -2.47
C THR A 42 23.63 -21.60 -2.74
N ARG A 43 23.03 -22.59 -2.08
CA ARG A 43 21.61 -22.94 -2.26
C ARG A 43 20.71 -21.85 -1.67
N VAL A 44 19.80 -21.28 -2.48
CA VAL A 44 18.77 -20.35 -2.00
C VAL A 44 17.39 -20.98 -2.19
N GLU A 45 16.69 -21.24 -1.08
CA GLU A 45 15.30 -21.71 -1.10
C GLU A 45 14.36 -20.49 -1.16
N LEU A 46 13.59 -20.37 -2.25
CA LEU A 46 12.50 -19.40 -2.32
C LEU A 46 11.31 -19.95 -1.55
N ALA A 47 11.09 -19.43 -0.34
CA ALA A 47 9.88 -19.70 0.42
C ALA A 47 8.68 -19.09 -0.32
N THR A 48 7.84 -19.95 -0.90
CA THR A 48 6.54 -19.55 -1.45
C THR A 48 5.56 -19.43 -0.29
N GLY A 49 5.17 -18.21 0.11
CA GLY A 49 4.21 -18.04 1.19
C GLY A 49 3.79 -16.60 1.45
N THR A 50 2.64 -16.23 0.87
CA THR A 50 1.65 -15.23 1.34
C THR A 50 2.14 -13.83 1.71
N SER A 51 1.75 -12.86 0.87
CA SER A 51 1.60 -11.46 1.24
C SER A 51 0.76 -11.31 2.52
N ARG A 52 1.41 -11.16 3.66
CA ARG A 52 0.86 -10.53 4.85
C ARG A 52 1.68 -9.29 5.14
N SER A 53 1.02 -8.16 5.02
CA SER A 53 1.43 -6.89 5.57
C SER A 53 1.50 -7.01 7.09
N ASP A 54 2.66 -7.38 7.61
CA ASP A 54 3.04 -7.08 8.98
C ASP A 54 3.82 -5.77 8.97
N SER A 55 3.24 -4.75 9.58
CA SER A 55 3.90 -3.51 9.92
C SER A 55 4.94 -3.80 11.01
N SER A 56 6.13 -4.25 10.64
CA SER A 56 7.29 -4.10 11.50
C SER A 56 7.91 -2.74 11.18
N THR A 57 7.83 -1.82 12.13
CA THR A 57 8.66 -0.61 12.16
C THR A 57 10.10 -0.97 11.79
N PRO A 58 10.70 -0.37 10.74
CA PRO A 58 12.08 -0.64 10.43
C PRO A 58 12.94 -0.08 11.58
N SER A 59 13.57 -0.99 12.32
CA SER A 59 14.75 -0.63 13.11
C SER A 59 15.79 -0.18 12.09
N TYR A 60 16.14 1.10 12.15
CA TYR A 60 17.17 1.72 11.34
C TYR A 60 18.52 1.15 11.76
N THR A 61 18.87 -0.03 11.26
CA THR A 61 20.28 -0.39 11.15
C THR A 61 20.76 0.33 9.90
N ALA A 62 21.48 1.42 10.13
CA ALA A 62 22.20 2.13 9.09
C ALA A 62 22.87 1.12 8.16
N PRO A 63 22.68 1.18 6.83
CA PRO A 63 23.52 0.40 5.95
C PRO A 63 24.96 0.81 6.22
N SER A 64 25.74 -0.13 6.72
CA SER A 64 27.19 -0.02 6.69
C SER A 64 27.55 0.31 5.25
N SER A 65 28.20 1.45 5.06
CA SER A 65 28.74 1.94 3.80
C SER A 65 29.81 0.94 3.32
N SER A 66 29.38 -0.17 2.74
CA SER A 66 30.26 -1.14 2.13
C SER A 66 30.23 -0.97 0.61
N SER A 67 31.42 -0.63 0.11
CA SER A 67 31.87 -0.71 -1.27
C SER A 67 31.54 0.48 -2.18
N SER A 68 32.15 1.62 -1.87
CA SER A 68 32.91 2.33 -2.92
C SER A 68 34.05 1.41 -3.38
N GLU A 69 33.74 0.50 -4.29
CA GLU A 69 34.72 -0.32 -5.00
C GLU A 69 35.49 0.63 -5.93
N SER A 70 36.51 1.27 -5.36
CA SER A 70 37.55 1.97 -6.11
C SER A 70 38.30 0.95 -6.94
N ASN A 71 38.09 0.96 -8.26
CA ASN A 71 39.05 0.40 -9.20
C ASN A 71 39.72 1.56 -9.96
N ASP A 72 41.05 1.56 -9.86
CA ASP A 72 42.06 2.42 -10.49
C ASP A 72 42.31 3.84 -9.91
N PRO A 73 43.52 4.13 -9.37
CA PRO A 73 43.87 5.43 -8.78
C PRO A 73 44.21 6.51 -9.82
N GLY A 74 43.49 6.59 -10.94
CA GLY A 74 43.81 7.55 -12.02
C GLY A 74 42.66 8.18 -12.80
N GLU A 75 41.46 7.56 -12.86
CA GLU A 75 40.39 7.97 -13.80
C GLU A 75 38.99 8.07 -13.16
N GLY A 76 38.94 8.17 -11.83
CA GLY A 76 37.68 8.34 -11.08
C GLY A 76 37.25 9.80 -10.94
N TYR A 77 35.97 10.03 -10.66
CA TYR A 77 35.43 11.35 -10.34
C TYR A 77 35.54 11.58 -8.83
N ALA A 78 36.08 12.74 -8.45
CA ALA A 78 36.21 13.14 -7.06
C ALA A 78 34.83 13.35 -6.41
N THR A 79 33.89 13.92 -7.17
CA THR A 79 32.48 14.04 -6.75
C THR A 79 31.57 13.50 -7.84
N LEU A 80 30.53 12.78 -7.43
CA LEU A 80 29.43 12.34 -8.27
C LEU A 80 28.18 12.20 -7.41
N GLU A 81 27.30 13.19 -7.48
CA GLU A 81 26.12 13.28 -6.63
C GLU A 81 24.93 13.81 -7.43
N ILE A 82 23.72 13.44 -7.00
CA ILE A 82 22.49 13.99 -7.56
C ILE A 82 22.10 15.15 -6.64
N THR A 83 22.00 16.36 -7.20
CA THR A 83 21.66 17.57 -6.43
C THR A 83 20.18 17.92 -6.45
N SER A 84 19.46 17.41 -7.45
CA SER A 84 18.01 17.53 -7.55
C SER A 84 17.46 16.28 -8.25
N PRO A 85 16.33 15.71 -7.81
CA PRO A 85 15.62 16.02 -6.57
C PRO A 85 16.48 15.77 -5.31
N ALA A 86 16.14 16.41 -4.20
CA ALA A 86 16.73 16.11 -2.91
C ALA A 86 16.23 14.73 -2.40
N ASP A 87 16.97 14.14 -1.47
CA ASP A 87 16.55 12.89 -0.83
C ASP A 87 15.23 13.07 -0.06
N ASP A 88 14.33 12.10 -0.25
CA ASP A 88 12.93 12.11 0.18
C ASP A 88 12.08 13.32 -0.30
N GLU A 89 12.52 14.03 -1.35
CA GLU A 89 11.75 15.14 -1.91
C GLU A 89 10.42 14.67 -2.50
N THR A 90 9.34 15.42 -2.23
CA THR A 90 8.03 15.16 -2.83
C THR A 90 7.72 16.15 -3.94
N LEU A 91 7.72 15.67 -5.18
CA LEU A 91 7.29 16.39 -6.38
C LEU A 91 5.77 16.30 -6.53
N VAL A 92 5.09 17.44 -6.45
CA VAL A 92 3.62 17.52 -6.50
C VAL A 92 3.15 18.20 -7.78
N ASN A 93 2.11 17.63 -8.42
CA ASN A 93 1.46 18.20 -9.61
C ASN A 93 2.38 18.43 -10.82
N THR A 94 3.46 17.65 -10.91
CA THR A 94 4.45 17.77 -12.00
C THR A 94 4.01 17.16 -13.33
N GLY A 95 2.78 16.61 -13.41
CA GLY A 95 2.24 16.01 -14.64
C GLY A 95 3.03 14.81 -15.15
N GLY A 96 3.71 14.09 -14.25
CA GLY A 96 4.59 12.97 -14.60
C GLY A 96 5.95 13.39 -15.16
N THR A 97 6.36 14.64 -14.97
CA THR A 97 7.74 15.07 -15.26
C THR A 97 8.56 15.18 -13.97
N ALA A 98 9.87 14.95 -14.06
CA ALA A 98 10.80 15.17 -12.95
C ALA A 98 12.15 15.59 -13.50
N THR A 99 12.76 16.62 -12.93
CA THR A 99 14.09 17.08 -13.36
C THR A 99 15.13 16.50 -12.41
N VAL A 100 16.10 15.78 -12.97
CA VAL A 100 17.24 15.24 -12.24
C VAL A 100 18.50 16.00 -12.64
N GLN A 101 19.20 16.54 -11.66
CA GLN A 101 20.46 17.26 -11.84
C GLN A 101 21.58 16.49 -11.13
N VAL A 102 22.67 16.30 -11.86
CA VAL A 102 23.86 15.59 -11.39
C VAL A 102 25.01 16.58 -11.28
N ASN A 103 25.64 16.64 -10.12
CA ASN A 103 26.87 17.36 -9.90
C ASN A 103 28.04 16.37 -9.95
N MET A 104 29.11 16.74 -10.66
CA MET A 104 30.31 15.92 -10.76
C MET A 104 31.56 16.78 -10.90
N GLN A 105 32.68 16.28 -10.39
CA GLN A 105 34.00 16.91 -10.54
C GLN A 105 35.06 15.84 -10.76
N PRO A 106 35.93 15.95 -11.79
CA PRO A 106 35.90 16.94 -12.88
C PRO A 106 34.68 16.78 -13.78
N ASP A 107 34.53 17.68 -14.76
CA ASP A 107 33.55 17.50 -15.85
C ASP A 107 33.74 16.14 -16.54
N LEU A 108 32.69 15.66 -17.22
CA LEU A 108 32.68 14.36 -17.88
C LEU A 108 33.91 14.19 -18.80
N LEU A 109 34.84 13.31 -18.39
CA LEU A 109 36.06 12.99 -19.13
C LEU A 109 35.75 12.48 -20.55
N SER A 110 36.67 12.75 -21.48
CA SER A 110 36.54 12.31 -22.87
C SER A 110 36.51 10.78 -22.96
N GLY A 111 35.52 10.25 -23.67
CA GLY A 111 35.31 8.81 -23.78
C GLY A 111 34.51 8.19 -22.63
N HIS A 112 34.10 8.97 -21.63
CA HIS A 112 33.13 8.55 -20.63
C HIS A 112 31.70 8.95 -21.02
N LEU A 113 30.74 8.20 -20.51
CA LEU A 113 29.31 8.35 -20.78
C LEU A 113 28.57 8.30 -19.45
N ILE A 114 27.63 9.22 -19.23
CA ILE A 114 26.74 9.20 -18.08
C ILE A 114 25.38 8.61 -18.46
N PHE A 115 24.86 7.76 -17.58
CA PHE A 115 23.54 7.16 -17.65
C PHE A 115 22.77 7.46 -16.38
N LEU A 116 21.47 7.63 -16.52
CA LEU A 116 20.55 7.73 -15.41
C LEU A 116 19.79 6.42 -15.25
N GLN A 117 19.75 5.90 -14.04
CA GLN A 117 19.01 4.70 -13.66
C GLN A 117 17.82 5.11 -12.79
N LEU A 118 16.61 4.74 -13.20
CA LEU A 118 15.36 4.96 -12.46
C LEU A 118 14.79 3.59 -12.06
N ASP A 119 14.58 3.36 -10.76
CA ASP A 119 14.05 2.11 -10.20
C ASP A 119 14.80 0.86 -10.67
N GLY A 120 16.12 0.98 -10.78
CA GLY A 120 16.99 -0.11 -11.26
C GLY A 120 17.06 -0.25 -12.79
N ARG A 121 16.35 0.58 -13.57
CA ARG A 121 16.37 0.54 -15.04
C ARG A 121 17.16 1.70 -15.63
N ILE A 122 18.10 1.42 -16.51
CA ILE A 122 18.87 2.45 -17.23
C ILE A 122 17.97 3.10 -18.28
N LEU A 123 17.88 4.43 -18.24
CA LEU A 123 17.14 5.21 -19.22
C LEU A 123 18.04 5.46 -20.45
N GLN A 124 17.61 4.96 -21.62
CA GLN A 124 18.41 5.04 -22.85
C GLN A 124 18.10 6.26 -23.70
N ASP A 125 16.95 6.91 -23.47
CA ASP A 125 16.42 7.97 -24.33
C ASP A 125 17.06 9.35 -24.09
N TYR A 126 18.05 9.43 -23.21
CA TYR A 126 18.71 10.69 -22.83
C TYR A 126 20.13 10.80 -23.41
N PRO A 127 20.59 12.03 -23.70
CA PRO A 127 21.98 12.27 -24.06
C PRO A 127 22.94 11.76 -22.99
N ARG A 128 24.08 11.20 -23.40
CA ARG A 128 25.06 10.57 -22.51
C ARG A 128 26.17 11.52 -22.05
N ASN A 129 26.01 12.80 -22.36
CA ASN A 129 26.95 13.89 -22.08
C ASN A 129 26.24 15.10 -21.42
N THR A 130 25.11 14.86 -20.74
CA THR A 130 24.37 15.87 -20.00
C THR A 130 24.38 15.57 -18.51
N THR A 131 24.32 16.61 -17.70
CA THR A 131 24.16 16.53 -16.25
C THR A 131 22.72 16.79 -15.81
N THR A 132 21.87 17.27 -16.73
CA THR A 132 20.44 17.54 -16.47
C THR A 132 19.57 16.62 -17.31
N PHE A 133 18.69 15.89 -16.65
CA PHE A 133 17.77 14.92 -17.23
C PHE A 133 16.33 15.33 -16.91
N ASN A 134 15.53 15.57 -17.95
CA ASN A 134 14.11 15.88 -17.78
C ASN A 134 13.29 14.61 -18.01
N LEU A 135 13.07 13.87 -16.93
CA LEU A 135 12.26 12.66 -16.93
C LEU A 135 10.84 12.97 -17.36
N ARG A 136 10.30 12.14 -18.24
CA ARG A 136 8.91 12.17 -18.69
C ARG A 136 8.24 10.86 -18.31
N GLU A 137 6.93 10.92 -18.12
CA GLU A 137 6.10 9.75 -17.81
C GLU A 137 6.51 9.03 -16.52
N VAL A 138 7.04 9.78 -15.54
CA VAL A 138 7.33 9.23 -14.21
C VAL A 138 5.99 8.97 -13.51
N PRO A 139 5.67 7.70 -13.18
CA PRO A 139 4.43 7.37 -12.49
C PRO A 139 4.33 8.06 -11.13
N ARG A 140 3.13 8.06 -10.54
CA ARG A 140 3.00 8.43 -9.12
C ARG A 140 3.59 7.32 -8.24
N GLY A 141 4.20 7.70 -7.12
CA GLY A 141 4.76 6.75 -6.18
C GLY A 141 6.13 7.16 -5.68
N THR A 142 6.86 6.19 -5.13
CA THR A 142 8.25 6.34 -4.71
C THR A 142 9.15 5.83 -5.82
N HIS A 143 10.16 6.63 -6.15
CA HIS A 143 11.15 6.31 -7.17
C HIS A 143 12.55 6.47 -6.61
N THR A 144 13.47 5.65 -7.09
CA THR A 144 14.89 5.75 -6.75
C THR A 144 15.70 6.05 -8.00
N VAL A 145 16.58 7.04 -7.91
CA VAL A 145 17.44 7.45 -9.02
C VAL A 145 18.93 7.33 -8.67
N VAL A 146 19.71 6.87 -9.65
CA VAL A 146 21.17 6.71 -9.55
C VAL A 146 21.82 7.20 -10.84
N ALA A 147 22.86 8.01 -10.74
CA ALA A 147 23.72 8.36 -11.87
C ALA A 147 24.87 7.36 -11.99
N VAL A 148 25.12 6.84 -13.18
CA VAL A 148 26.15 5.84 -13.45
C VAL A 148 27.03 6.34 -14.59
N ILE A 149 28.35 6.37 -14.37
CA ILE A 149 29.33 6.70 -15.40
C ILE A 149 29.96 5.41 -15.91
N THR A 150 30.03 5.28 -17.23
CA THR A 150 30.73 4.18 -17.90
C THR A 150 31.76 4.72 -18.88
N THR A 151 32.74 3.89 -19.22
CA THR A 151 33.63 4.12 -20.36
C THR A 151 32.89 3.91 -21.68
N SER A 152 33.51 4.32 -22.79
CA SER A 152 33.06 4.04 -24.16
C SER A 152 32.99 2.55 -24.48
N THR A 153 33.74 1.73 -23.74
CA THR A 153 33.73 0.26 -23.81
C THR A 153 32.60 -0.38 -22.99
N GLY A 154 31.83 0.42 -22.24
CA GLY A 154 30.71 -0.03 -21.43
C GLY A 154 31.08 -0.52 -20.02
N GLN A 155 32.32 -0.32 -19.57
CA GLN A 155 32.72 -0.62 -18.20
C GLN A 155 32.25 0.47 -17.25
N ARG A 156 31.64 0.08 -16.13
CA ARG A 156 31.18 1.03 -15.10
C ARG A 156 32.39 1.58 -14.34
N VAL A 157 32.58 2.90 -14.41
CA VAL A 157 33.65 3.63 -13.72
C VAL A 157 33.20 3.96 -12.30
N GLN A 158 32.04 4.59 -12.16
CA GLN A 158 31.54 5.08 -10.87
C GLN A 158 30.02 5.24 -10.88
N SER A 159 29.43 5.31 -9.70
CA SER A 159 28.02 5.65 -9.53
C SER A 159 27.80 6.59 -8.35
N SER A 160 26.77 7.43 -8.45
CA SER A 160 26.32 8.25 -7.35
C SER A 160 25.68 7.40 -6.24
N PRO A 161 25.55 7.97 -5.03
CA PRO A 161 24.57 7.49 -4.06
C PRO A 161 23.16 7.46 -4.68
N PRO A 162 22.31 6.50 -4.29
CA PRO A 162 20.90 6.50 -4.67
C PRO A 162 20.15 7.62 -3.95
N ILE A 163 19.28 8.32 -4.68
CA ILE A 163 18.33 9.28 -4.12
C ILE A 163 16.92 8.74 -4.27
N THR A 164 16.14 8.80 -3.20
CA THR A 164 14.72 8.45 -3.22
C THR A 164 13.88 9.71 -3.31
N PHE A 165 12.88 9.74 -4.19
CA PHE A 165 11.94 10.85 -4.28
C PHE A 165 10.51 10.33 -4.50
N HIS A 166 9.54 11.19 -4.23
CA HIS A 166 8.12 10.85 -4.31
C HIS A 166 7.42 11.72 -5.35
N VAL A 167 6.60 11.10 -6.20
CA VAL A 167 5.76 11.79 -7.17
C VAL A 167 4.31 11.69 -6.73
N ARG A 168 3.66 12.84 -6.54
CA ARG A 168 2.25 12.96 -6.18
C ARG A 168 1.50 13.75 -7.24
N GLN A 169 0.31 13.26 -7.58
CA GLN A 169 -0.64 13.97 -8.42
C GLN A 169 -1.85 14.31 -7.55
N GLU A 170 -2.11 15.59 -7.33
CA GLU A 170 -3.31 16.01 -6.63
C GLU A 170 -4.49 15.93 -7.59
N SER A 171 -5.58 15.33 -7.14
CA SER A 171 -6.83 15.41 -7.86
C SER A 171 -7.40 16.81 -7.65
N GLY A 172 -7.37 17.64 -8.70
CA GLY A 172 -8.10 18.92 -8.75
C GLY A 172 -9.63 18.73 -8.83
N ALA A 173 -10.18 17.69 -8.21
CA ALA A 173 -11.61 17.42 -8.22
C ALA A 173 -12.34 18.48 -7.38
N GLN A 174 -12.82 19.52 -8.06
CA GLN A 174 -13.76 20.46 -7.46
C GLN A 174 -15.05 19.68 -7.13
N ALA A 175 -15.60 19.86 -5.92
CA ALA A 175 -16.95 19.38 -5.63
C ALA A 175 -17.91 19.90 -6.72
N PRO A 176 -18.86 19.08 -7.21
CA PRO A 176 -19.71 19.48 -8.34
C PRO A 176 -20.54 20.71 -7.97
N VAL A 177 -20.09 21.91 -8.33
CA VAL A 177 -20.83 23.15 -8.07
C VAL A 177 -21.88 23.34 -9.16
N GLY A 178 -23.15 23.15 -8.80
CA GLY A 178 -24.28 23.35 -9.71
C GLY A 178 -25.55 23.73 -8.95
N PRO A 179 -26.54 24.34 -9.64
CA PRO A 179 -27.79 24.77 -9.00
C PRO A 179 -28.60 23.61 -8.40
N SER A 180 -28.27 22.37 -8.77
CA SER A 180 -28.88 21.13 -8.28
C SER A 180 -28.23 20.57 -7.00
N LEU A 181 -27.19 21.21 -6.45
CA LEU A 181 -26.73 20.88 -5.12
C LEU A 181 -27.78 21.36 -4.11
N ARG A 182 -28.60 20.44 -3.60
CA ARG A 182 -29.42 20.75 -2.43
C ARG A 182 -28.46 21.16 -1.31
N PRO A 183 -28.66 22.31 -0.66
CA PRO A 183 -27.91 22.65 0.54
C PRO A 183 -27.97 21.46 1.50
N PRO A 184 -26.87 21.11 2.21
CA PRO A 184 -26.96 20.11 3.25
C PRO A 184 -28.13 20.48 4.16
N PRO A 185 -29.00 19.51 4.54
CA PRO A 185 -30.11 19.82 5.42
C PRO A 185 -29.55 20.54 6.64
N LYS A 186 -30.14 21.71 6.97
CA LYS A 186 -29.76 22.44 8.18
C LYS A 186 -29.73 21.43 9.34
N PRO A 187 -28.71 21.46 10.20
CA PRO A 187 -28.72 20.62 11.40
C PRO A 187 -30.06 20.86 12.08
N GLN A 188 -30.96 19.88 12.02
CA GLN A 188 -32.17 19.97 12.80
C GLN A 188 -31.69 20.01 14.25
N PRO A 189 -32.22 20.91 15.09
CA PRO A 189 -32.03 20.76 16.52
C PRO A 189 -32.61 19.39 16.85
N ARG A 190 -31.75 18.38 16.94
CA ARG A 190 -32.09 17.17 17.69
C ARG A 190 -32.55 17.74 19.02
N ALA A 191 -33.78 17.43 19.42
CA ALA A 191 -34.15 17.56 20.81
C ALA A 191 -33.01 16.88 21.56
N GLY A 192 -32.14 17.67 22.18
CA GLY A 192 -31.03 17.12 22.94
C GLY A 192 -31.66 16.10 23.88
N ASN A 193 -31.00 14.96 24.08
CA ASN A 193 -31.40 14.06 25.14
C ASN A 193 -31.48 14.90 26.42
N LYS A 194 -32.67 15.35 26.78
CA LYS A 194 -32.87 16.12 28.00
C LYS A 194 -32.55 15.11 29.08
N MET A 195 -31.48 15.36 29.82
CA MET A 195 -31.24 14.61 31.04
C MET A 195 -32.53 14.70 31.86
N PRO A 196 -33.10 13.56 32.28
CA PRO A 196 -34.24 13.57 33.18
C PRO A 196 -33.90 14.47 34.36
N THR A 197 -34.72 15.50 34.61
CA THR A 197 -34.52 16.43 35.74
C THR A 197 -34.75 15.76 37.10
N SER A 198 -35.18 14.50 37.08
CA SER A 198 -35.27 13.63 38.23
C SER A 198 -34.90 12.21 37.79
N GLN A 199 -34.10 11.52 38.61
CA GLN A 199 -33.87 10.10 38.40
C GLN A 199 -35.19 9.34 38.59
N PRO A 200 -35.62 8.52 37.63
CA PRO A 200 -36.78 7.66 37.84
C PRO A 200 -36.51 6.76 39.04
N THR A 201 -37.51 6.62 39.92
CA THR A 201 -37.40 5.74 41.09
C THR A 201 -37.25 4.29 40.63
N TYR A 202 -36.67 3.45 41.49
CA TYR A 202 -36.47 2.02 41.21
C TYR A 202 -37.78 1.32 40.75
N ALA A 203 -38.92 1.70 41.32
CA ALA A 203 -40.24 1.18 40.95
C ALA A 203 -40.69 1.58 39.52
N ALA A 204 -40.25 2.74 39.01
CA ALA A 204 -40.57 3.20 37.67
C ALA A 204 -39.71 2.52 36.60
N LEU A 205 -38.46 2.16 36.93
CA LEU A 205 -37.56 1.41 36.05
C LEU A 205 -37.91 -0.08 36.02
N ASN A 206 -38.38 -0.62 37.15
CA ASN A 206 -38.79 -2.00 37.30
C ASN A 206 -40.27 -2.06 37.69
N PRO A 207 -41.21 -1.92 36.75
CA PRO A 207 -42.60 -2.20 37.04
C PRO A 207 -42.68 -3.67 37.45
N VAL A 208 -42.97 -3.93 38.72
CA VAL A 208 -43.20 -5.28 39.22
C VAL A 208 -44.33 -5.86 38.38
N ARG A 209 -44.02 -6.86 37.53
CA ARG A 209 -45.06 -7.62 36.83
C ARG A 209 -45.75 -8.51 37.86
N THR A 210 -46.68 -7.96 38.64
CA THR A 210 -47.65 -8.72 39.44
C THR A 210 -48.75 -9.27 38.53
N ALA A 211 -48.39 -9.98 37.47
CA ALA A 211 -49.33 -10.95 36.90
C ALA A 211 -49.24 -12.19 37.80
N PRO A 212 -50.34 -12.62 38.45
CA PRO A 212 -50.33 -13.87 39.20
C PRO A 212 -49.80 -14.99 38.31
N ILE A 213 -48.77 -15.70 38.75
CA ILE A 213 -48.23 -16.86 38.03
C ILE A 213 -48.95 -18.09 38.55
N ASP A 214 -49.52 -18.89 37.65
CA ASP A 214 -50.11 -20.17 38.03
C ASP A 214 -48.98 -21.16 38.43
N PRO A 215 -48.94 -21.64 39.68
CA PRO A 215 -47.85 -22.47 40.18
C PRO A 215 -47.74 -23.83 39.48
N LYS A 216 -48.80 -24.30 38.79
CA LYS A 216 -48.76 -25.56 38.04
C LYS A 216 -48.15 -25.43 36.65
N THR A 217 -48.27 -24.25 36.04
CA THR A 217 -47.88 -24.04 34.65
C THR A 217 -46.73 -23.05 34.47
N ASN A 218 -46.35 -22.35 35.55
CA ASN A 218 -45.32 -21.30 35.59
C ASN A 218 -45.49 -20.24 34.48
N LYS A 219 -46.76 -19.94 34.15
CA LYS A 219 -47.16 -18.95 33.16
C LYS A 219 -48.02 -17.86 33.80
N PRO A 220 -47.98 -16.61 33.28
CA PRO A 220 -48.84 -15.54 33.78
C PRO A 220 -50.32 -15.86 33.50
N VAL A 221 -51.17 -15.67 34.51
CA VAL A 221 -52.63 -15.82 34.38
C VAL A 221 -53.17 -14.72 33.46
N VAL A 222 -53.67 -15.12 32.29
CA VAL A 222 -54.33 -14.22 31.33
C VAL A 222 -55.79 -14.07 31.73
N THR A 223 -56.13 -13.03 32.49
CA THR A 223 -57.54 -12.64 32.66
C THR A 223 -58.04 -11.95 31.40
N LYS A 224 -58.94 -12.63 30.67
CA LYS A 224 -59.60 -12.10 29.46
C LYS A 224 -60.50 -10.92 29.86
N PRO A 225 -60.39 -9.72 29.26
CA PRO A 225 -61.29 -8.61 29.57
C PRO A 225 -62.74 -8.95 29.20
N ALA A 226 -63.67 -8.59 30.08
CA ALA A 226 -65.10 -8.77 29.84
C ALA A 226 -65.54 -7.96 28.61
N THR A 227 -66.22 -8.63 27.67
CA THR A 227 -66.77 -8.05 26.44
C THR A 227 -67.86 -7.04 26.78
N SER A 228 -67.60 -5.74 26.61
CA SER A 228 -68.64 -4.71 26.68
C SER A 228 -69.56 -4.83 25.47
N LYS A 229 -70.83 -5.17 25.70
CA LYS A 229 -71.90 -5.24 24.70
C LYS A 229 -72.17 -3.84 24.10
N PRO A 230 -72.33 -3.69 22.77
CA PRO A 230 -72.55 -2.38 22.16
C PRO A 230 -73.97 -1.85 22.44
N THR A 231 -74.04 -0.59 22.86
CA THR A 231 -75.27 0.19 23.07
C THR A 231 -75.92 0.54 21.71
N PRO A 232 -77.25 0.41 21.53
CA PRO A 232 -77.89 0.75 20.27
C PRO A 232 -78.02 2.28 20.07
N PRO A 233 -78.04 2.76 18.81
CA PRO A 233 -78.07 4.19 18.51
C PRO A 233 -79.43 4.84 18.84
N LYS A 234 -79.36 6.06 19.38
CA LYS A 234 -80.49 6.92 19.74
C LYS A 234 -81.17 7.45 18.47
N ALA A 235 -82.48 7.24 18.35
CA ALA A 235 -83.31 7.73 17.25
C ALA A 235 -83.35 9.28 17.19
N PRO A 236 -83.50 9.88 16.00
CA PRO A 236 -83.60 11.33 15.84
C PRO A 236 -84.98 11.81 16.31
N GLN A 237 -85.01 12.78 17.23
CA GLN A 237 -86.25 13.51 17.55
C GLN A 237 -86.50 14.54 16.45
N GLY A 238 -87.62 14.37 15.75
CA GLY A 238 -88.26 15.44 14.99
C GLY A 238 -89.47 15.95 15.76
N LYS A 239 -89.52 17.26 15.98
CA LYS A 239 -90.58 18.19 15.55
C LYS A 239 -90.26 19.59 16.06
#